data_AF-A0A3A4KYM5-F1
#
_entry.id   AF-A0A3A4KYM5-F1
#
_cell.length_a   1.000
_cell.length_b   1.000
_cell.length_c   1.000
_cell.angle_alpha   90.00
_cell.angle_beta   90.00
_cell.angle_gamma   90.00
#
_symmetry.space_group_name_H-M   'P 1'
#
loop_
_entity.id
_entity.type
_entity.pdbx_description
1 polymer ?
#
loop_
_entity_poly.entity_id
_entity_poly.type
_entity_poly.pdbx_seq_one_letter_code
_entity_poly.pdbx_strand_id
1 'polypeptide(L)'
;MTTPTYRQPRVTSFLLLAGLAGTLFVTLLSAGADIVSWMHFHKAGIFSIEKFEDLPRDVLPLTLVLTYSSLWLLQITVYYLVGFLLMIWLVKVLRNAAALKTGVTYTPKWGVLAWLVPVVYLYFPYCIMKELLLSSGPDENWKSAKAPLMVEVWWLMTLFNIIASYIYYYLQSSKPMEWQEFPTRLLCDISMFIAGPILILLILKINKGQLEKWETQTKSTPAPESQPALAT
;
A
#
# COMPACT_ATOMS: atom_id res chain seq x y z
N MET A 1 11.98 -26.25 -17.47
CA MET A 1 11.12 -25.16 -16.93
C MET A 1 9.98 -25.81 -16.18
N THR A 2 9.85 -25.56 -14.87
CA THR A 2 8.73 -26.07 -14.07
C THR A 2 7.44 -25.35 -14.46
N THR A 3 6.35 -26.08 -14.66
CA THR A 3 5.03 -25.50 -14.90
C THR A 3 4.61 -24.67 -13.68
N PRO A 4 4.13 -23.42 -13.87
CA PRO A 4 3.73 -22.58 -12.75
C PRO A 4 2.53 -23.20 -12.04
N THR A 5 2.71 -23.60 -10.77
CA THR A 5 1.66 -24.11 -9.90
C THR A 5 1.07 -22.99 -9.07
N TYR A 6 -0.26 -22.93 -8.96
CA TYR A 6 -0.96 -21.99 -8.08
C TYR A 6 -0.51 -22.17 -6.62
N ARG A 7 -0.20 -21.06 -5.94
CA ARG A 7 0.12 -21.06 -4.50
C ARG A 7 -0.73 -20.01 -3.80
N GLN A 8 -1.59 -20.45 -2.89
CA GLN A 8 -2.41 -19.54 -2.11
C GLN A 8 -1.51 -18.62 -1.26
N PRO A 9 -1.64 -17.29 -1.36
CA PRO A 9 -0.77 -16.36 -0.65
C PRO A 9 -1.18 -16.15 0.82
N ARG A 10 -1.88 -17.08 1.48
CA ARG A 10 -2.54 -16.90 2.80
C ARG A 10 -1.68 -16.18 3.84
N VAL A 11 -0.48 -16.70 4.12
CA VAL A 11 0.42 -16.13 5.13
C VAL A 11 0.89 -14.73 4.73
N THR A 12 1.29 -14.55 3.47
CA THR A 12 1.74 -13.24 2.97
C THR A 12 0.61 -12.21 2.92
N SER A 13 -0.59 -12.61 2.54
CA SER A 13 -1.76 -11.74 2.55
C SER A 13 -2.12 -11.36 3.98
N PHE A 14 -2.10 -12.30 4.93
CA PHE A 14 -2.34 -11.99 6.34
C PHE A 14 -1.32 -11.00 6.90
N LEU A 15 -0.02 -11.25 6.70
CA LEU A 15 1.03 -10.34 7.15
C LEU A 15 0.93 -8.96 6.50
N LEU A 16 0.62 -8.90 5.21
CA LEU A 16 0.42 -7.64 4.50
C LEU A 16 -0.80 -6.87 5.03
N LEU A 17 -1.92 -7.54 5.26
CA LEU A 17 -3.13 -6.93 5.81
C LEU A 17 -2.89 -6.42 7.25
N ALA A 18 -2.24 -7.22 8.08
CA ALA A 18 -1.86 -6.83 9.43
C ALA A 18 -0.89 -5.64 9.43
N GLY A 19 0.10 -5.64 8.52
CA GLY A 19 1.02 -4.53 8.35
C GLY A 19 0.33 -3.25 7.84
N LEU A 20 -0.60 -3.35 6.89
CA LEU A 20 -1.40 -2.21 6.43
C LEU A 20 -2.27 -1.64 7.55
N ALA A 21 -2.93 -2.49 8.33
CA ALA A 21 -3.69 -2.07 9.50
C ALA A 21 -2.78 -1.40 10.55
N GLY A 22 -1.60 -1.97 10.79
CA GLY A 22 -0.57 -1.38 11.65
C GLY A 22 -0.11 -0.02 11.15
N THR A 23 0.08 0.17 9.85
CA THR A 23 0.44 1.47 9.25
C THR A 23 -0.64 2.50 9.53
N LEU A 24 -1.91 2.16 9.27
CA LEU A 24 -3.04 3.06 9.54
C LEU A 24 -3.14 3.41 11.04
N PHE A 25 -2.86 2.45 11.92
CA PHE A 25 -2.85 2.68 13.36
C PHE A 25 -1.73 3.63 13.79
N VAL A 26 -0.50 3.44 13.30
CA VAL A 26 0.62 4.34 13.63
C VAL A 26 0.40 5.73 13.03
N THR A 27 -0.14 5.83 11.80
CA THR A 27 -0.55 7.11 11.21
C THR A 27 -1.61 7.81 12.07
N LEU A 28 -2.58 7.08 12.62
CA LEU A 28 -3.59 7.65 13.52
C LEU A 28 -2.97 8.23 14.79
N LEU A 29 -2.04 7.49 15.40
CA LEU A 29 -1.31 7.95 16.57
C LEU A 29 -0.46 9.20 16.26
N SER A 30 0.23 9.21 15.11
CA SER A 30 0.99 10.37 14.64
C SER A 30 0.10 11.59 14.47
N ALA A 31 -1.02 11.46 13.75
CA ALA A 31 -1.95 12.55 13.53
C ALA A 31 -2.52 13.11 14.84
N GLY A 32 -2.84 12.23 15.79
CA GLY A 32 -3.28 12.64 17.13
C GLY A 32 -2.20 13.41 17.90
N ALA A 33 -0.95 12.95 17.85
CA ALA A 33 0.18 13.65 18.46
C ALA A 33 0.37 15.04 17.82
N ASP A 34 0.36 15.11 16.48
CA ASP A 34 0.50 16.35 15.73
C ASP A 34 -0.59 17.36 16.12
N ILE A 35 -1.86 16.92 16.24
CA ILE A 35 -2.98 17.77 16.69
C ILE A 35 -2.76 18.29 18.12
N VAL A 36 -2.35 17.42 19.05
CA VAL A 36 -2.11 17.81 20.45
C VAL A 36 -0.98 18.82 20.54
N SER A 37 0.12 18.61 19.80
CA SER A 37 1.22 19.58 19.71
C SER A 37 0.75 20.91 19.17
N TRP A 38 0.02 20.90 18.04
CA TRP A 38 -0.52 22.10 17.45
C TRP A 38 -1.40 22.88 18.45
N MET A 39 -2.29 22.20 19.17
CA MET A 39 -3.13 22.81 20.21
C MET A 39 -2.31 23.40 21.36
N HIS A 40 -1.25 22.69 21.81
CA HIS A 40 -0.39 23.14 22.89
C HIS A 40 0.37 24.40 22.48
N PHE A 41 0.98 24.40 21.30
CA PHE A 41 1.67 25.56 20.74
C PHE A 41 0.73 26.75 20.56
N HIS A 42 -0.54 26.50 20.21
CA HIS A 42 -1.53 27.56 19.96
C HIS A 42 -1.92 28.25 21.27
N LYS A 43 -2.19 27.45 22.30
CA LYS A 43 -2.50 27.96 23.65
C LYS A 43 -1.33 28.71 24.28
N ALA A 44 -0.10 28.29 24.02
CA ALA A 44 1.09 28.92 24.55
C ALA A 44 1.49 30.21 23.79
N GLY A 45 0.74 30.63 22.77
CA GLY A 45 1.03 31.84 21.99
C GLY A 45 2.27 31.71 21.10
N ILE A 46 2.82 30.50 20.95
CA ILE A 46 4.10 30.24 20.28
C ILE A 46 3.99 30.50 18.77
N PHE A 47 2.78 30.45 18.21
CA PHE A 47 2.53 30.82 16.81
C PHE A 47 2.82 32.30 16.48
N SER A 48 2.96 33.17 17.49
CA SER A 48 3.40 34.55 17.32
C SER A 48 4.92 34.70 17.22
N ILE A 49 5.66 33.63 17.51
CA ILE A 49 7.11 33.58 17.41
C ILE A 49 7.46 33.17 15.97
N GLU A 50 8.11 34.08 15.23
CA GLU A 50 8.45 33.86 13.82
C GLU A 50 9.62 32.89 13.63
N LYS A 51 10.52 32.75 14.63
CA LYS A 51 11.71 31.90 14.52
C LYS A 51 11.76 30.86 15.63
N PHE A 52 12.12 29.64 15.23
CA PHE A 52 12.29 28.52 16.15
C PHE A 52 13.37 28.77 17.23
N GLU A 53 14.41 29.54 16.91
CA GLU A 53 15.50 29.88 17.83
C GLU A 53 15.06 30.75 19.01
N ASP A 54 13.92 31.45 18.85
CA ASP A 54 13.34 32.32 19.86
C ASP A 54 12.43 31.55 20.84
N LEU A 55 12.23 30.23 20.62
CA LEU A 55 11.49 29.41 21.59
C LEU A 55 12.26 29.29 22.91
N PRO A 56 11.61 29.51 24.06
CA PRO A 56 12.23 29.23 25.35
C PRO A 56 12.64 27.75 25.45
N ARG A 57 13.87 27.48 25.92
CA ARG A 57 14.49 26.15 25.92
C ARG A 57 13.75 25.11 26.78
N ASP A 58 12.89 25.56 27.68
CA ASP A 58 12.02 24.79 28.58
C ASP A 58 10.68 24.40 27.94
N VAL A 59 10.34 24.94 26.77
CA VAL A 59 9.03 24.74 26.11
C VAL A 59 8.94 23.41 25.35
N LEU A 60 10.06 22.84 24.89
CA LEU A 60 10.09 21.47 24.36
C LEU A 60 10.76 20.54 25.38
N PRO A 61 9.99 19.93 26.31
CA PRO A 61 10.54 18.91 27.18
C PRO A 61 11.16 17.79 26.35
N LEU A 62 12.36 17.34 26.75
CA LEU A 62 13.11 16.25 26.11
C LEU A 62 12.24 15.02 25.84
N THR A 63 11.29 14.74 26.72
CA THR A 63 10.32 13.63 26.59
C THR A 63 9.48 13.73 25.33
N LEU A 64 8.96 14.93 24.97
CA LEU A 64 8.19 15.12 23.74
C LEU A 64 9.06 14.86 22.51
N VAL A 65 10.27 15.41 22.46
CA VAL A 65 11.21 15.19 21.35
C VAL A 65 11.50 13.70 21.14
N LEU A 66 11.74 12.96 22.22
CA LEU A 66 11.98 11.52 22.17
C LEU A 66 10.74 10.76 21.71
N THR A 67 9.53 11.15 22.14
CA THR A 67 8.27 10.55 21.69
C THR A 67 8.06 10.74 20.18
N TYR A 68 8.20 11.95 19.65
CA TYR A 68 8.03 12.22 18.22
C TYR A 68 9.05 11.48 17.36
N SER A 69 10.32 11.50 17.78
CA SER A 69 11.39 10.80 17.06
C SER A 69 11.13 9.30 17.02
N SER A 70 10.67 8.72 18.13
CA SER A 70 10.35 7.29 18.22
C SER A 70 9.15 6.90 17.35
N LEU A 71 8.08 7.71 17.34
CA LEU A 71 6.91 7.49 16.48
C LEU A 71 7.28 7.56 15.01
N TRP A 72 8.13 8.52 14.63
CA TRP A 72 8.60 8.66 13.25
C TRP A 72 9.44 7.46 12.80
N LEU A 73 10.37 6.98 13.66
CA LEU A 73 11.17 5.79 13.39
C LEU A 73 10.28 4.53 13.25
N LEU A 74 9.28 4.39 14.12
CA LEU A 74 8.30 3.30 14.03
C LEU A 74 7.50 3.38 12.72
N GLN A 75 7.00 4.56 12.35
CA GLN A 75 6.25 4.78 11.12
C GLN A 75 7.06 4.37 9.89
N ILE A 76 8.32 4.81 9.80
CA ILE A 76 9.20 4.48 8.69
C ILE A 76 9.47 2.98 8.63
N THR A 77 9.74 2.36 9.78
CA THR A 77 10.02 0.91 9.86
C THR A 77 8.81 0.11 9.35
N VAL A 78 7.61 0.41 9.85
CA VAL A 78 6.38 -0.26 9.43
C VAL A 78 6.11 -0.01 7.94
N TYR A 79 6.29 1.22 7.46
CA TYR A 79 6.08 1.57 6.05
C TYR A 79 6.96 0.74 5.10
N TYR A 80 8.26 0.64 5.39
CA TYR A 80 9.16 -0.17 4.56
C TYR A 80 8.85 -1.66 4.64
N LEU A 81 8.55 -2.20 5.84
CA LEU A 81 8.15 -3.60 6.00
C LEU A 81 6.90 -3.93 5.16
N VAL A 82 5.89 -3.05 5.19
CA VAL A 82 4.67 -3.18 4.39
C VAL A 82 4.97 -3.09 2.89
N GLY A 83 5.83 -2.16 2.48
CA GLY A 83 6.28 -2.05 1.09
C GLY A 83 6.91 -3.35 0.58
N PHE A 84 7.82 -3.95 1.34
CA PHE A 84 8.43 -5.23 0.99
C PHE A 84 7.39 -6.37 0.93
N LEU A 85 6.48 -6.44 1.91
CA LEU A 85 5.40 -7.42 1.92
C LEU A 85 4.48 -7.26 0.70
N LEU A 86 4.17 -6.02 0.30
CA LEU A 86 3.36 -5.71 -0.87
C LEU A 86 4.04 -6.20 -2.15
N MET A 87 5.34 -5.96 -2.32
CA MET A 87 6.11 -6.46 -3.46
C MET A 87 6.13 -7.99 -3.50
N ILE A 88 6.39 -8.65 -2.36
CA ILE A 88 6.38 -10.12 -2.26
C ILE A 88 4.99 -10.68 -2.62
N TRP A 89 3.93 -10.07 -2.09
CA TRP A 89 2.56 -10.44 -2.42
C TRP A 89 2.29 -10.26 -3.91
N LEU A 90 2.70 -9.13 -4.51
CA LEU A 90 2.49 -8.82 -5.92
C LEU A 90 3.15 -9.85 -6.85
N VAL A 91 4.40 -10.23 -6.55
CA VAL A 91 5.11 -11.31 -7.26
C VAL A 91 4.33 -12.63 -7.20
N LYS A 92 3.74 -12.96 -6.05
CA LYS A 92 2.96 -14.20 -5.88
C LYS A 92 1.66 -14.16 -6.67
N VAL A 93 0.87 -13.09 -6.59
CA VAL A 93 -0.40 -13.01 -7.33
C VAL A 93 -0.19 -12.93 -8.84
N LEU A 94 0.91 -12.36 -9.32
CA LEU A 94 1.29 -12.41 -10.73
C LEU A 94 1.67 -13.83 -11.17
N ARG A 95 2.38 -14.60 -10.34
CA ARG A 95 2.65 -16.03 -10.62
C ARG A 95 1.37 -16.84 -10.67
N ASN A 96 0.43 -16.58 -9.75
CA ASN A 96 -0.88 -17.23 -9.74
C ASN A 96 -1.70 -16.86 -10.98
N ALA A 97 -1.71 -15.59 -11.38
CA ALA A 97 -2.38 -15.12 -12.60
C ALA A 97 -1.84 -15.84 -13.85
N ALA A 98 -0.53 -16.05 -13.92
CA ALA A 98 0.12 -16.82 -14.99
C ALA A 98 -0.26 -18.31 -14.94
N ALA A 99 -0.26 -18.94 -13.76
CA ALA A 99 -0.68 -20.33 -13.58
C ALA A 99 -2.14 -20.57 -13.99
N LEU A 100 -3.01 -19.61 -13.67
CA LEU A 100 -4.43 -19.60 -14.01
C LEU A 100 -4.69 -19.19 -15.48
N LYS A 101 -3.65 -18.89 -16.25
CA LYS A 101 -3.72 -18.46 -17.67
C LYS A 101 -4.70 -17.30 -17.90
N THR A 102 -4.77 -16.37 -16.95
CA THR A 102 -5.71 -15.24 -16.96
C THR A 102 -5.47 -14.21 -18.07
N GLY A 103 -4.33 -14.29 -18.77
CA GLY A 103 -3.99 -13.39 -19.87
C GLY A 103 -3.44 -12.02 -19.44
N VAL A 104 -3.04 -11.88 -18.16
CA VAL A 104 -2.33 -10.72 -17.61
C VAL A 104 -1.00 -10.51 -18.35
N THR A 105 -0.72 -9.26 -18.72
CA THR A 105 0.45 -8.88 -19.52
C THR A 105 1.73 -8.86 -18.68
N TYR A 106 1.60 -8.52 -17.40
CA TYR A 106 2.73 -8.32 -16.51
C TYR A 106 3.29 -9.63 -15.97
N THR A 107 4.61 -9.80 -16.14
CA THR A 107 5.35 -10.91 -15.53
C THR A 107 5.63 -10.66 -14.04
N PRO A 108 5.91 -11.69 -13.23
CA PRO A 108 6.22 -11.53 -11.81
C PRO A 108 7.39 -10.58 -11.51
N LYS A 109 8.33 -10.37 -12.44
CA LYS A 109 9.45 -9.42 -12.28
C LYS A 109 8.96 -7.98 -12.09
N TRP A 110 7.86 -7.62 -12.78
CA TRP A 110 7.24 -6.30 -12.62
C TRP A 110 6.69 -6.07 -11.22
N GLY A 111 6.40 -7.12 -10.45
CA GLY A 111 5.96 -7.00 -9.07
C GLY A 111 6.96 -6.30 -8.15
N VAL A 112 8.25 -6.30 -8.50
CA VAL A 112 9.32 -5.59 -7.77
C VAL A 112 9.78 -4.36 -8.54
N LEU A 113 10.04 -4.51 -9.84
CA LEU A 113 10.57 -3.42 -10.68
C LEU A 113 9.65 -2.20 -10.72
N ALA A 114 8.33 -2.41 -10.63
CA ALA A 114 7.37 -1.32 -10.63
C ALA A 114 7.46 -0.41 -9.40
N TRP A 115 8.13 -0.84 -8.33
CA TRP A 115 8.25 -0.05 -7.10
C TRP A 115 9.66 0.51 -6.87
N LEU A 116 10.67 -0.02 -7.57
CA LEU A 116 12.06 0.41 -7.40
C LEU A 116 12.49 1.48 -8.40
N VAL A 117 11.93 1.47 -9.62
CA VAL A 117 12.33 2.41 -10.67
C VAL A 117 11.42 3.65 -10.59
N PRO A 118 11.95 4.87 -10.28
CA PRO A 118 11.12 6.04 -9.98
C PRO A 118 10.11 6.41 -11.06
N VAL A 119 10.51 6.37 -12.34
CA VAL A 119 9.62 6.70 -13.47
C VAL A 119 8.53 5.64 -13.63
N VAL A 120 8.87 4.37 -13.42
CA VAL A 120 7.95 3.24 -13.55
C VAL A 120 6.94 3.24 -12.40
N TYR A 121 7.38 3.63 -11.21
CA TYR A 121 6.58 3.75 -10.00
C TYR A 121 5.36 4.67 -10.16
N LEU A 122 5.43 5.67 -11.03
CA LEU A 122 4.32 6.61 -11.24
C LEU A 122 3.11 6.01 -11.99
N TYR A 123 3.27 4.88 -12.68
CA TYR A 123 2.20 4.36 -13.55
C TYR A 123 2.02 2.84 -13.54
N PHE A 124 3.08 2.06 -13.37
CA PHE A 124 2.98 0.60 -13.47
C PHE A 124 2.24 -0.04 -12.30
N PRO A 125 2.37 0.40 -11.03
CA PRO A 125 1.58 -0.15 -9.95
C PRO A 125 0.07 -0.07 -10.22
N TYR A 126 -0.40 1.05 -10.79
CA TYR A 126 -1.79 1.22 -11.25
C TYR A 126 -2.16 0.19 -12.31
N CYS A 127 -1.35 0.07 -13.36
CA CYS A 127 -1.65 -0.84 -14.47
C CYS A 127 -1.69 -2.30 -14.03
N ILE A 128 -0.72 -2.72 -13.21
CA ILE A 128 -0.62 -4.08 -12.68
C ILE A 128 -1.84 -4.38 -11.81
N MET A 129 -2.20 -3.48 -10.90
CA MET A 129 -3.34 -3.67 -9.99
C MET A 129 -4.66 -3.73 -10.75
N LYS A 130 -4.82 -2.88 -11.78
CA LYS A 130 -5.98 -2.89 -12.67
C LYS A 130 -6.14 -4.23 -13.38
N GLU A 131 -5.08 -4.70 -14.05
CA GLU A 131 -5.12 -5.99 -14.75
C GLU A 131 -5.36 -7.15 -13.79
N LEU A 132 -4.69 -7.18 -12.63
CA LEU A 132 -4.91 -8.22 -11.63
C LEU A 132 -6.34 -8.23 -11.10
N LEU A 133 -6.93 -7.08 -10.81
CA LEU A 133 -8.30 -7.00 -10.32
C LEU A 133 -9.30 -7.49 -11.37
N LEU A 134 -9.20 -6.99 -12.60
CA LEU A 134 -10.10 -7.36 -13.70
C LEU A 134 -9.96 -8.83 -14.06
N SER A 135 -8.73 -9.32 -14.21
CA SER A 135 -8.43 -10.71 -14.57
C SER A 135 -8.77 -11.72 -13.47
N SER A 136 -8.89 -11.28 -12.22
CA SER A 136 -9.34 -12.12 -11.11
C SER A 136 -10.87 -12.16 -11.00
N GLY A 137 -11.59 -11.26 -11.69
CA GLY A 137 -13.05 -11.22 -11.71
C GLY A 137 -13.68 -12.34 -12.55
N PRO A 138 -15.02 -12.52 -12.49
CA PRO A 138 -15.72 -13.61 -13.16
C PRO A 138 -15.75 -13.47 -14.69
N ASP A 139 -15.54 -12.28 -15.23
CA ASP A 139 -15.60 -12.01 -16.67
C ASP A 139 -14.34 -12.54 -17.40
N GLU A 140 -14.56 -13.35 -18.44
CA GLU A 140 -13.48 -13.86 -19.31
C GLU A 140 -12.97 -12.79 -20.29
N ASN A 141 -13.84 -11.85 -20.68
CA ASN A 141 -13.52 -10.73 -21.58
C ASN A 141 -13.09 -9.46 -20.82
N TRP A 142 -12.47 -9.65 -19.65
CA TRP A 142 -12.07 -8.57 -18.75
C TRP A 142 -11.18 -7.49 -19.40
N LYS A 143 -10.50 -7.79 -20.52
CA LYS A 143 -9.65 -6.83 -21.24
C LYS A 143 -10.42 -5.65 -21.84
N SER A 144 -11.69 -5.83 -22.17
CA SER A 144 -12.58 -4.74 -22.62
C SER A 144 -13.30 -4.04 -21.46
N ALA A 145 -13.18 -4.55 -20.23
CA ALA A 145 -13.84 -3.98 -19.08
C ALA A 145 -13.20 -2.64 -18.67
N LYS A 146 -14.04 -1.69 -18.29
CA LYS A 146 -13.57 -0.40 -17.74
C LYS A 146 -12.83 -0.64 -16.43
N ALA A 147 -11.78 0.17 -16.20
CA ALA A 147 -11.09 0.18 -14.91
C ALA A 147 -12.09 0.46 -13.77
N PRO A 148 -12.10 -0.35 -12.71
CA PRO A 148 -12.94 -0.05 -11.55
C PRO A 148 -12.49 1.24 -10.89
N LEU A 149 -13.43 2.15 -10.58
CA LEU A 149 -13.18 3.44 -9.91
C LEU A 149 -12.29 3.29 -8.66
N MET A 150 -12.45 2.18 -7.95
CA MET A 150 -11.67 1.85 -6.77
C MET A 150 -10.16 1.82 -7.04
N VAL A 151 -9.70 1.30 -8.19
CA VAL A 151 -8.27 1.28 -8.56
C VAL A 151 -7.78 2.70 -8.87
N GLU A 152 -8.60 3.49 -9.54
CA GLU A 152 -8.29 4.88 -9.90
C GLU A 152 -8.16 5.75 -8.65
N VAL A 153 -9.14 5.68 -7.74
CA VAL A 153 -9.13 6.46 -6.48
C VAL A 153 -7.93 6.07 -5.61
N TRP A 154 -7.65 4.78 -5.44
CA TRP A 154 -6.47 4.33 -4.70
C TRP A 154 -5.18 4.92 -5.26
N TRP A 155 -5.01 4.87 -6.59
CA TRP A 155 -3.80 5.35 -7.21
C TRP A 155 -3.67 6.87 -7.16
N LEU A 156 -4.76 7.60 -7.43
CA LEU A 156 -4.79 9.05 -7.32
C LEU A 156 -4.45 9.53 -5.90
N MET A 157 -4.98 8.86 -4.87
CA MET A 157 -4.65 9.17 -3.47
C MET A 157 -3.20 8.84 -3.14
N THR A 158 -2.66 7.77 -3.73
CA THR A 158 -1.23 7.43 -3.60
C THR A 158 -0.34 8.48 -4.25
N LEU A 159 -0.65 8.93 -5.47
CA LEU A 159 0.07 10.00 -6.17
C LEU A 159 -0.02 11.32 -5.42
N PHE A 160 -1.22 11.67 -4.92
CA PHE A 160 -1.41 12.85 -4.09
C PHE A 160 -0.52 12.79 -2.85
N ASN A 161 -0.47 11.65 -2.16
CA ASN A 161 0.38 11.46 -0.99
C ASN A 161 1.86 11.66 -1.31
N ILE A 162 2.35 11.10 -2.43
CA ILE A 162 3.74 11.26 -2.87
C ILE A 162 4.08 12.73 -3.12
N ILE A 163 3.21 13.44 -3.86
CA ILE A 163 3.41 14.85 -4.20
C ILE A 163 3.35 15.72 -2.94
N ALA A 164 2.33 15.53 -2.09
CA ALA A 164 2.17 16.27 -0.84
C ALA A 164 3.36 16.04 0.10
N SER A 165 3.85 14.80 0.19
CA SER A 165 5.05 14.48 0.97
C SER A 165 6.28 15.18 0.41
N TYR A 166 6.48 15.16 -0.91
CA TYR A 166 7.61 15.87 -1.54
C TYR A 166 7.57 17.37 -1.27
N ILE A 167 6.39 18.00 -1.42
CA ILE A 167 6.18 19.43 -1.11
C ILE A 167 6.50 19.70 0.36
N TYR A 168 6.00 18.86 1.27
CA TYR A 168 6.27 18.96 2.70
C TYR A 168 7.78 18.93 3.00
N TYR A 169 8.52 17.96 2.46
CA TYR A 169 9.97 17.86 2.64
C TYR A 169 10.73 19.04 2.03
N TYR A 170 10.29 19.53 0.87
CA TYR A 170 10.87 20.71 0.24
C TYR A 170 10.67 21.98 1.07
N LEU A 171 9.47 22.19 1.61
CA LEU A 171 9.16 23.33 2.48
C LEU A 171 9.99 23.29 3.77
N GLN A 172 10.06 22.13 4.41
CA GLN A 172 10.82 21.92 5.64
C GLN A 172 12.33 22.16 5.47
N SER A 173 12.90 21.86 4.30
CA SER A 173 14.33 22.04 4.03
C SER A 173 14.71 23.45 3.58
N SER A 174 13.75 24.24 3.09
CA SER A 174 14.01 25.55 2.48
C SER A 174 13.79 26.73 3.44
N LYS A 175 13.12 26.50 4.58
CA LYS A 175 12.70 27.56 5.50
C LYS A 175 12.84 27.12 6.96
N PRO A 176 13.08 28.05 7.92
CA PRO A 176 12.88 27.73 9.32
C PRO A 176 11.44 27.25 9.51
N MET A 177 11.24 26.26 10.37
CA MET A 177 9.97 25.54 10.55
C MET A 177 8.78 26.51 10.64
N GLU A 178 8.01 26.63 9.57
CA GLU A 178 6.86 27.52 9.48
C GLU A 178 5.61 26.74 9.92
N TRP A 179 4.71 27.39 10.65
CA TRP A 179 3.44 26.81 11.11
C TRP A 179 2.52 26.28 10.00
N GLN A 180 2.85 26.58 8.73
CA GLN A 180 2.19 26.09 7.52
C GLN A 180 2.50 24.61 7.19
N GLU A 181 3.45 23.99 7.89
CA GLU A 181 3.80 22.58 7.73
C GLU A 181 2.69 21.64 8.24
N PHE A 182 1.94 22.05 9.26
CA PHE A 182 0.92 21.21 9.91
C PHE A 182 -0.27 20.85 8.99
N PRO A 183 -0.93 21.79 8.28
CA PRO A 183 -1.99 21.44 7.32
C PRO A 183 -1.51 20.49 6.22
N THR A 184 -0.28 20.68 5.72
CA THR A 184 0.29 19.83 4.67
C THR A 184 0.50 18.40 5.17
N ARG A 185 0.97 18.25 6.41
CA ARG A 185 1.10 16.94 7.07
C ARG A 185 -0.24 16.23 7.22
N LEU A 186 -1.28 16.94 7.67
CA LEU A 186 -2.62 16.38 7.85
C LEU A 186 -3.23 15.91 6.51
N LEU A 187 -2.99 16.64 5.42
CA LEU A 187 -3.41 16.22 4.08
C LEU A 187 -2.74 14.90 3.65
N CYS A 188 -1.46 14.70 3.97
CA CYS A 188 -0.79 13.42 3.74
C CYS A 188 -1.49 12.29 4.51
N ASP A 189 -1.82 12.49 5.78
CA ASP A 189 -2.47 11.45 6.58
C ASP A 189 -3.86 11.10 6.06
N ILE A 190 -4.68 12.10 5.70
CA ILE A 190 -6.00 11.90 5.10
C ILE A 190 -5.90 11.04 3.83
N SER A 191 -4.93 11.33 2.96
CA SER A 191 -4.74 10.54 1.74
C SER A 191 -4.38 9.08 2.03
N MET A 192 -3.60 8.80 3.08
CA MET A 192 -3.32 7.42 3.52
C MET A 192 -4.55 6.73 4.09
N PHE A 193 -5.39 7.44 4.85
CA PHE A 193 -6.65 6.88 5.38
C PHE A 193 -7.67 6.56 4.28
N ILE A 194 -7.56 7.17 3.11
CA ILE A 194 -8.37 6.81 1.95
C ILE A 194 -7.71 5.68 1.17
N ALA A 195 -6.42 5.81 0.83
CA ALA A 195 -5.70 4.84 0.00
C ALA A 195 -5.54 3.47 0.68
N GLY A 196 -5.26 3.43 1.98
CA GLY A 196 -4.99 2.21 2.74
C GLY A 196 -6.15 1.22 2.74
N PRO A 197 -7.37 1.61 3.17
CA PRO A 197 -8.55 0.76 3.11
C PRO A 197 -8.86 0.28 1.69
N ILE A 198 -8.69 1.15 0.68
CA ILE A 198 -8.91 0.75 -0.70
C ILE A 198 -7.89 -0.32 -1.15
N LEU A 199 -6.62 -0.16 -0.79
CA LEU A 199 -5.58 -1.17 -1.06
C LEU A 199 -5.90 -2.51 -0.39
N ILE A 200 -6.37 -2.48 0.86
CA ILE A 200 -6.86 -3.67 1.57
C ILE A 200 -7.97 -4.35 0.78
N LEU A 201 -8.98 -3.59 0.32
CA LEU A 201 -10.08 -4.12 -0.48
C LEU A 201 -9.62 -4.70 -1.83
N LEU A 202 -8.65 -4.06 -2.49
CA LEU A 202 -8.04 -4.57 -3.72
C LEU A 202 -7.37 -5.92 -3.48
N ILE A 203 -6.54 -6.03 -2.44
CA ILE A 203 -5.85 -7.27 -2.05
C ILE A 203 -6.87 -8.38 -1.77
N LEU A 204 -7.91 -8.08 -1.00
CA LEU A 204 -8.95 -9.05 -0.66
C LEU A 204 -9.72 -9.54 -1.90
N LYS A 205 -10.13 -8.62 -2.79
CA LYS A 205 -10.85 -8.96 -4.02
C LYS A 205 -10.00 -9.81 -4.97
N ILE A 206 -8.73 -9.45 -5.16
CA ILE A 206 -7.81 -10.20 -6.02
C ILE A 206 -7.58 -11.61 -5.46
N ASN A 207 -7.26 -11.73 -4.17
CA ASN A 207 -7.02 -13.04 -3.54
C ASN A 207 -8.27 -13.94 -3.63
N LYS A 208 -9.45 -13.37 -3.37
CA LYS A 208 -10.73 -14.11 -3.46
C LYS A 208 -11.00 -14.57 -4.90
N GLY A 209 -10.90 -13.68 -5.88
CA GLY A 209 -11.17 -14.01 -7.29
C GLY A 209 -10.22 -15.07 -7.85
N GLN A 210 -8.92 -14.98 -7.53
CA GLN A 210 -7.95 -16.02 -7.94
C GLN A 210 -8.23 -17.37 -7.28
N LEU A 211 -8.67 -17.37 -6.02
CA LEU A 211 -9.04 -18.59 -5.31
C LEU A 211 -10.27 -19.25 -5.93
N GLU A 212 -11.32 -18.49 -6.18
CA GLU A 212 -12.55 -19.00 -6.80
C GLU A 212 -12.28 -19.59 -8.19
N LYS A 213 -11.45 -18.93 -9.01
CA LYS A 213 -11.04 -19.46 -10.32
C LYS A 213 -10.26 -20.77 -10.22
N TRP A 214 -9.32 -20.85 -9.28
CA TRP A 214 -8.57 -22.07 -9.03
C TRP A 214 -9.51 -23.23 -8.64
N GLU A 215 -10.44 -22.99 -7.72
CA GLU A 215 -11.41 -23.99 -7.28
C GLU A 215 -12.30 -24.46 -8.44
N THR A 216 -12.79 -23.56 -9.28
CA THR A 216 -13.59 -23.93 -10.47
C THR A 216 -12.77 -24.78 -11.45
N GLN A 217 -11.53 -24.40 -11.78
CA GLN A 217 -10.66 -25.17 -12.69
C GLN A 217 -10.32 -26.57 -12.15
N THR A 218 -10.10 -26.70 -10.84
CA THR A 218 -9.83 -28.00 -10.21
C THR A 218 -11.07 -28.90 -10.22
N LYS A 219 -12.27 -28.35 -10.01
CA LYS A 219 -13.53 -29.10 -10.05
C LYS A 219 -13.91 -29.53 -11.47
N SER A 220 -13.57 -28.74 -12.49
CA SER A 220 -13.90 -29.03 -13.89
C SER A 220 -12.93 -29.98 -14.59
N THR A 221 -11.79 -30.30 -13.97
CA THR A 221 -10.83 -31.26 -14.53
C THR A 221 -11.30 -32.67 -14.16
N PRO A 222 -11.80 -33.50 -15.10
CA PRO A 222 -12.27 -34.84 -14.79
C PRO A 222 -11.11 -35.67 -14.20
N ALA A 223 -11.43 -36.52 -13.22
CA ALA A 223 -10.47 -37.47 -12.66
C ALA A 223 -9.84 -38.27 -13.82
N PRO A 224 -8.52 -38.50 -13.83
CA PRO A 224 -7.89 -39.28 -14.87
C PRO A 224 -8.63 -40.62 -14.96
N GLU A 225 -9.17 -40.94 -16.14
CA GLU A 225 -9.79 -42.23 -16.43
C GLU A 225 -8.88 -43.32 -15.86
N SER A 226 -9.40 -44.04 -14.86
CA SER A 226 -8.74 -45.23 -14.33
C SER A 226 -8.55 -46.18 -15.51
N GLN A 227 -7.33 -46.23 -16.03
CA GLN A 227 -6.95 -47.19 -17.06
C GLN A 227 -7.40 -48.57 -16.58
N PRO A 228 -8.20 -49.32 -17.37
CA PRO A 228 -8.61 -50.64 -16.96
C PRO A 228 -7.34 -51.45 -16.73
N ALA A 229 -7.20 -52.00 -15.53
CA ALA A 229 -6.12 -52.91 -15.19
C ALA A 229 -6.04 -53.95 -16.31
N LEU A 230 -4.88 -53.98 -16.99
CA LEU A 230 -4.54 -55.06 -17.90
C LEU A 230 -4.67 -56.36 -17.13
N ALA A 231 -5.76 -57.07 -17.36
CA ALA A 231 -5.94 -58.44 -16.90
C ALA A 231 -4.94 -59.30 -17.68
N THR A 232 -3.83 -59.62 -17.02
CA THR A 232 -2.91 -60.71 -17.39
C THR A 232 -3.18 -61.92 -16.50
#